data_AF-A0A928E0G7-F1
#
_entry.id   AF-A0A928E0G7-F1
#
_cell.length_a   1.000
_cell.length_b   1.000
_cell.length_c   1.000
_cell.angle_alpha   90.00
_cell.angle_beta   90.00
_cell.angle_gamma   90.00
#
_symmetry.space_group_name_H-M   'P 1'
#
loop_
_entity.id
_entity.type
_entity.pdbx_description
1 polymer ?
#
loop_
_entity_poly.entity_id
_entity_poly.type
_entity_poly.pdbx_seq_one_letter_code
_entity_poly.pdbx_strand_id
1 'polypeptide(L)'
;GIEYAFRWCPAGTFTMGDEECYETPHSVTLTKGFWMLETEVTQAMWESVMGTDPSGFKGTQNPVESVSWNECQEFCRKLSSKLGLTVSLPTEAQERSAYASAARSVPQIWSYVSNLCRFDIRR
;
A
#
# COMPACT_ATOMS: atom_id res chain seq x y z
N GLY A 1 -14.43 0.42 16.80
CA GLY A 1 -14.51 0.73 15.35
C GLY A 1 -13.26 0.22 14.68
N ILE A 2 -13.23 0.13 13.35
CA ILE A 2 -11.97 -0.15 12.63
C ILE A 2 -11.07 1.08 12.74
N GLU A 3 -9.85 0.88 13.22
CA GLU A 3 -8.82 1.92 13.27
C GLU A 3 -7.92 1.80 12.05
N TYR A 4 -7.59 2.96 11.44
CA TYR A 4 -6.69 3.04 10.31
C TYR A 4 -5.43 3.77 10.75
N ALA A 5 -4.31 3.05 10.84
CA ALA A 5 -3.01 3.62 11.16
C ALA A 5 -2.27 4.01 9.87
N PHE A 6 -1.82 5.26 9.80
CA PHE A 6 -1.08 5.79 8.66
C PHE A 6 0.29 6.29 9.11
N ARG A 7 1.30 6.04 8.28
CA ARG A 7 2.67 6.52 8.46
C ARG A 7 2.96 7.64 7.46
N TRP A 8 3.61 8.71 7.95
CA TRP A 8 4.14 9.76 7.10
C TRP A 8 5.44 9.32 6.43
N CYS A 9 5.48 9.42 5.11
CA CYS A 9 6.67 9.20 4.28
C CYS A 9 7.15 10.55 3.74
N PRO A 10 8.35 11.03 4.14
CA PRO A 10 8.86 12.32 3.68
C PRO A 10 9.21 12.29 2.20
N ALA A 11 9.19 13.47 1.58
CA ALA A 11 9.76 13.68 0.25
C ALA A 11 11.25 13.30 0.25
N GLY A 12 11.75 12.78 -0.87
CA GLY A 12 13.11 12.30 -0.95
C GLY A 12 13.50 11.78 -2.33
N THR A 13 14.79 11.58 -2.51
CA THR A 13 15.37 10.97 -3.71
C THR A 13 16.02 9.66 -3.34
N PHE A 14 15.76 8.61 -4.11
CA PHE A 14 16.38 7.31 -3.92
C PHE A 14 16.62 6.65 -5.28
N THR A 15 17.52 5.66 -5.31
CA THR A 15 17.77 4.85 -6.51
C THR A 15 16.85 3.64 -6.50
N MET A 16 16.12 3.44 -7.59
CA MET A 16 15.27 2.27 -7.82
C MET A 16 15.88 1.41 -8.94
N GLY A 17 15.71 0.10 -8.85
CA GLY A 17 16.40 -0.88 -9.70
C GLY A 17 17.74 -1.34 -9.11
N ASP A 18 18.17 -2.52 -9.54
CA ASP A 18 19.44 -3.15 -9.16
C ASP A 18 20.00 -3.86 -10.41
N GLU A 19 21.30 -3.69 -10.66
CA GLU A 19 21.96 -4.26 -11.83
C GLU A 19 21.89 -5.80 -11.81
N GLU A 20 21.75 -6.41 -10.62
CA GLU A 20 21.63 -7.86 -10.46
C GLU A 20 20.27 -8.42 -10.93
N CYS A 21 19.20 -7.60 -10.99
CA CYS A 21 17.84 -8.06 -11.30
C CYS A 21 17.33 -7.66 -12.69
N TYR A 22 18.23 -7.29 -13.61
CA TYR A 22 17.89 -6.84 -14.98
C TYR A 22 17.03 -5.57 -15.04
N GLU A 23 16.96 -4.80 -13.96
CA GLU A 23 16.35 -3.47 -13.94
C GLU A 23 17.44 -2.39 -14.01
N THR A 24 17.35 -1.48 -14.97
CA THR A 24 18.31 -0.38 -15.05
C THR A 24 18.15 0.55 -13.84
N PRO A 25 19.20 0.74 -13.01
CA PRO A 25 19.13 1.64 -11.87
C PRO A 25 18.83 3.06 -12.35
N HIS A 26 17.81 3.68 -11.76
CA HIS A 26 17.42 5.04 -12.07
C HIS A 26 17.04 5.80 -10.81
N SER A 27 17.32 7.11 -10.81
CA SER A 27 17.03 7.97 -9.68
C SER A 27 15.57 8.41 -9.72
N VAL A 28 14.86 8.20 -8.63
CA VAL A 28 13.46 8.60 -8.46
C VAL A 28 13.38 9.66 -7.38
N THR A 29 12.73 10.79 -7.70
CA THR A 29 12.48 11.89 -6.76
C THR A 29 10.99 11.99 -6.45
N LEU A 30 10.63 11.73 -5.20
CA LEU A 30 9.31 12.04 -4.66
C LEU A 30 9.33 13.48 -4.14
N THR A 31 8.69 14.39 -4.88
CA THR A 31 8.71 15.84 -4.60
C THR A 31 7.83 16.25 -3.42
N LYS A 32 6.89 15.39 -3.02
CA LYS A 32 5.97 15.60 -1.90
C LYS A 32 5.99 14.39 -0.99
N GLY A 33 5.91 14.64 0.31
CA GLY A 33 5.62 13.58 1.26
C GLY A 33 4.18 13.11 1.12
N PHE A 34 3.92 11.89 1.55
CA PHE A 34 2.63 11.23 1.44
C PHE A 34 2.39 10.37 2.68
N TRP A 35 1.14 9.99 2.91
CA TRP A 35 0.78 9.07 3.98
C TRP A 35 0.50 7.69 3.39
N MET A 36 1.02 6.64 4.00
CA MET A 36 0.73 5.26 3.60
C MET A 36 0.15 4.50 4.79
N LEU A 37 -0.77 3.57 4.53
CA LEU A 37 -1.20 2.63 5.57
C LEU A 37 0.02 1.92 6.18
N GLU A 38 0.05 1.85 7.51
CA GLU A 38 1.17 1.21 8.23
C GLU A 38 1.21 -0.31 7.99
N THR A 39 0.03 -0.91 7.83
CA THR A 39 -0.13 -2.33 7.54
C THR A 39 -0.85 -2.53 6.21
N GLU A 40 -0.86 -3.77 5.75
CA GLU A 40 -1.78 -4.18 4.70
C GLU A 40 -3.23 -4.03 5.14
N VAL A 41 -4.10 -3.90 4.16
CA VAL A 41 -5.53 -3.81 4.40
C VAL A 41 -6.01 -5.14 4.95
N THR A 42 -6.48 -5.13 6.19
CA THR A 42 -6.98 -6.35 6.82
C THR A 42 -8.36 -6.70 6.29
N GLN A 43 -8.77 -7.96 6.46
CA GLN A 43 -10.12 -8.43 6.11
C GLN A 43 -11.19 -7.62 6.81
N ALA A 44 -10.99 -7.27 8.09
CA ALA A 44 -11.92 -6.42 8.83
C ALA A 44 -12.00 -4.99 8.26
N MET A 45 -10.86 -4.41 7.83
CA MET A 45 -10.86 -3.11 7.15
C MET A 45 -11.64 -3.17 5.84
N TRP A 46 -11.36 -4.19 5.03
CA TRP A 46 -12.01 -4.43 3.75
C TRP A 46 -13.52 -4.57 3.90
N GLU A 47 -13.98 -5.48 4.75
CA GLU A 47 -15.40 -5.73 5.01
C GLU A 47 -16.13 -4.48 5.52
N SER A 48 -15.48 -3.66 6.37
CA SER A 48 -16.08 -2.42 6.87
C SER A 48 -16.33 -1.33 5.82
N VAL A 49 -15.74 -1.47 4.62
CA VAL A 49 -15.84 -0.51 3.51
C VAL A 49 -16.61 -1.13 2.34
N MET A 50 -16.33 -2.38 2.01
CA MET A 50 -16.89 -3.09 0.87
C MET A 50 -18.12 -3.93 1.21
N GLY A 51 -18.28 -4.32 2.48
CA GLY A 51 -19.40 -5.14 2.96
C GLY A 51 -19.28 -6.63 2.65
N THR A 52 -18.16 -7.07 2.05
CA THR A 52 -17.88 -8.45 1.68
C THR A 52 -16.44 -8.78 2.04
N ASP A 53 -16.08 -10.06 2.13
CA ASP A 53 -14.69 -10.53 2.30
C ASP A 53 -14.41 -11.70 1.33
N PRO A 54 -13.66 -11.47 0.24
CA PRO A 54 -13.36 -12.48 -0.77
C PRO A 54 -12.22 -13.44 -0.37
N SER A 55 -11.55 -13.21 0.76
CA SER A 55 -10.37 -13.96 1.17
C SER A 55 -10.68 -15.45 1.37
N GLY A 56 -9.88 -16.34 0.81
CA GLY A 56 -9.88 -17.77 1.13
C GLY A 56 -9.28 -18.07 2.51
N PHE A 57 -8.20 -17.37 2.89
CA PHE A 57 -7.64 -17.49 4.24
C PHE A 57 -8.42 -16.58 5.19
N LYS A 58 -9.04 -17.13 6.24
CA LYS A 58 -9.88 -16.32 7.14
C LYS A 58 -9.14 -15.84 8.38
N GLY A 59 -9.31 -14.56 8.70
CA GLY A 59 -8.87 -13.94 9.95
C GLY A 59 -9.02 -12.42 9.90
N THR A 60 -9.65 -11.83 10.92
CA THR A 60 -9.97 -10.39 10.93
C THR A 60 -8.76 -9.46 10.79
N GLN A 61 -7.60 -9.90 11.29
CA GLN A 61 -6.32 -9.19 11.19
C GLN A 61 -5.44 -9.68 10.05
N ASN A 62 -5.86 -10.71 9.33
CA ASN A 62 -5.14 -11.15 8.15
C ASN A 62 -5.34 -10.12 7.03
N PRO A 63 -4.37 -9.97 6.14
CA PRO A 63 -4.58 -9.16 4.96
C PRO A 63 -5.71 -9.75 4.11
N VAL A 64 -6.44 -8.87 3.44
CA VAL A 64 -7.38 -9.26 2.40
C VAL A 64 -6.60 -9.78 1.19
N GLU A 65 -7.08 -10.85 0.60
CA GLU A 65 -6.53 -11.43 -0.62
C GLU A 65 -7.66 -11.87 -1.57
N SER A 66 -7.30 -12.38 -2.76
CA SER A 66 -8.26 -12.73 -3.82
C SER A 66 -9.10 -11.54 -4.30
N VAL A 67 -8.49 -10.35 -4.30
CA VAL A 67 -9.09 -9.10 -4.80
C VAL A 67 -8.47 -8.70 -6.13
N SER A 68 -9.30 -8.21 -7.04
CA SER A 68 -8.85 -7.64 -8.31
C SER A 68 -8.39 -6.20 -8.14
N TRP A 69 -7.58 -5.72 -9.10
CA TRP A 69 -7.14 -4.33 -9.14
C TRP A 69 -8.33 -3.34 -9.18
N ASN A 70 -9.40 -3.69 -9.89
CA ASN A 70 -10.62 -2.87 -9.95
C ASN A 70 -11.32 -2.77 -8.59
N GLU A 71 -11.39 -3.87 -7.84
CA GLU A 71 -11.96 -3.86 -6.49
C GLU A 71 -11.11 -3.02 -5.53
N CYS A 72 -9.78 -3.05 -5.64
CA CYS A 72 -8.93 -2.19 -4.80
C CYS A 72 -9.10 -0.70 -5.13
N GLN A 73 -9.34 -0.33 -6.39
CA GLN A 73 -9.73 1.06 -6.73
C GLN A 73 -11.11 1.43 -6.17
N GLU A 74 -12.09 0.51 -6.21
CA GLU A 74 -13.40 0.76 -5.64
C GLU A 74 -13.33 0.95 -4.12
N PHE A 75 -12.53 0.12 -3.44
CA PHE A 75 -12.23 0.27 -2.03
C PHE A 75 -11.65 1.66 -1.74
N CYS A 76 -10.64 2.11 -2.51
CA CYS A 76 -10.07 3.45 -2.37
C CYS A 76 -11.13 4.54 -2.45
N ARG A 77 -12.02 4.45 -3.44
CA ARG A 77 -13.10 5.43 -3.66
C ARG A 77 -14.08 5.47 -2.49
N LYS A 78 -14.52 4.30 -2.01
CA LYS A 78 -15.42 4.20 -0.85
C LYS A 78 -14.76 4.68 0.44
N LEU A 79 -13.51 4.29 0.68
CA LEU A 79 -12.75 4.73 1.85
C LEU A 79 -12.51 6.25 1.83
N SER A 80 -12.20 6.80 0.65
CA SER A 80 -12.08 8.25 0.45
C SER A 80 -13.35 8.99 0.86
N SER A 81 -14.51 8.51 0.40
CA SER A 81 -15.81 9.07 0.77
C SER A 81 -16.12 8.93 2.27
N LYS A 82 -15.68 7.84 2.91
CA LYS A 82 -15.92 7.57 4.33
C LYS A 82 -15.06 8.43 5.25
N LEU A 83 -13.80 8.67 4.87
CA LEU A 83 -12.84 9.45 5.66
C LEU A 83 -12.83 10.94 5.30
N GLY A 84 -13.40 11.34 4.17
CA GLY A 84 -13.27 12.72 3.65
C GLY A 84 -11.83 13.05 3.22
N LEU A 85 -11.07 12.03 2.83
CA LEU A 85 -9.67 12.13 2.38
C LEU A 85 -9.56 11.57 0.98
N THR A 86 -8.49 11.89 0.24
CA THR A 86 -8.21 11.23 -1.05
C THR A 86 -7.31 10.04 -0.82
N VAL A 87 -7.85 8.83 -0.98
CA VAL A 87 -7.13 7.55 -0.86
C VAL A 87 -6.95 6.95 -2.25
N SER A 88 -5.75 6.45 -2.56
CA SER A 88 -5.44 5.77 -3.83
C SER A 88 -4.42 4.65 -3.63
N LEU A 89 -4.23 3.78 -4.62
CA LEU A 89 -3.10 2.85 -4.63
C LEU A 89 -1.78 3.64 -4.73
N PRO A 90 -0.72 3.22 -4.01
CA PRO A 90 0.60 3.83 -4.15
C PRO A 90 1.19 3.48 -5.51
N THR A 91 2.07 4.35 -6.00
CA THR A 91 2.99 3.99 -7.07
C THR A 91 4.10 3.08 -6.55
N GLU A 92 4.71 2.29 -7.43
CA GLU A 92 5.86 1.44 -7.09
C GLU A 92 6.98 2.23 -6.39
N ALA A 93 7.26 3.45 -6.87
CA ALA A 93 8.22 4.36 -6.24
C ALA A 93 7.83 4.76 -4.82
N GLN A 94 6.54 5.07 -4.58
CA GLN A 94 6.06 5.39 -3.24
C GLN A 94 6.16 4.19 -2.30
N GLU A 95 5.83 3.00 -2.80
CA GLU A 95 5.95 1.76 -2.04
C GLU A 95 7.42 1.51 -1.65
N ARG A 96 8.34 1.60 -2.61
CA ARG A 96 9.77 1.41 -2.37
C ARG A 96 10.34 2.44 -1.41
N SER A 97 9.92 3.71 -1.52
CA SER A 97 10.34 4.77 -0.61
C SER A 97 9.82 4.56 0.81
N ALA A 98 8.53 4.23 0.96
CA ALA A 98 7.92 3.96 2.25
C ALA A 98 8.63 2.80 2.96
N TYR A 99 8.92 1.75 2.20
CA TYR A 99 9.68 0.60 2.66
C TYR A 99 11.11 0.95 3.08
N ALA A 100 11.86 1.70 2.27
CA ALA A 100 13.22 2.13 2.60
C ALA A 100 13.27 3.05 3.84
N SER A 101 12.21 3.84 4.06
CA SER A 101 12.08 4.72 5.24
C SER A 101 11.65 3.97 6.51
N ALA A 102 11.07 2.77 6.38
CA ALA A 102 10.75 1.92 7.50
C ALA A 102 12.04 1.18 7.92
N ALA A 103 12.57 1.48 9.10
CA ALA A 103 13.81 0.91 9.64
C ALA A 103 13.80 -0.62 9.91
N ARG A 104 12.96 -1.40 9.22
CA ARG A 104 12.96 -2.86 9.21
C ARG A 104 13.41 -3.35 7.84
N SER A 105 14.66 -3.80 7.79
CA SER A 105 15.18 -4.64 6.72
C SER A 105 14.26 -5.85 6.51
N VAL A 106 13.77 -6.03 5.29
CA VAL A 106 13.06 -7.23 4.82
C VAL A 106 13.79 -7.69 3.54
N PRO A 107 14.01 -8.99 3.34
CA PRO A 107 14.77 -9.46 2.19
C PRO A 107 14.07 -9.19 0.85
N GLN A 108 14.86 -9.21 -0.22
CA GLN A 108 14.56 -9.16 -1.67
C GLN A 108 13.44 -10.10 -2.20
N ILE A 109 12.54 -10.63 -1.36
CA ILE A 109 11.51 -11.63 -1.72
C ILE A 109 10.20 -11.01 -2.27
N TRP A 110 10.10 -9.68 -2.34
CA TRP A 110 8.84 -9.00 -2.65
C TRP A 110 8.48 -8.80 -4.12
N SER A 111 9.25 -9.35 -5.07
CA SER A 111 8.83 -9.37 -6.48
C SER A 111 7.61 -10.28 -6.75
N TYR A 112 7.15 -11.05 -5.75
CA TYR A 112 6.12 -12.08 -5.96
C TYR A 112 4.81 -11.93 -5.17
N VAL A 113 4.65 -10.91 -4.32
CA VAL A 113 3.41 -10.74 -3.53
C VAL A 113 2.66 -9.46 -3.91
N SER A 114 2.30 -9.39 -5.18
CA SER A 114 1.48 -8.34 -5.79
C SER A 114 -0.01 -8.39 -5.40
N ASN A 115 -0.39 -9.15 -4.37
CA ASN A 115 -1.80 -9.37 -3.98
C ASN A 115 -2.22 -8.67 -2.69
N LEU A 116 -1.36 -7.80 -2.11
CA LEU A 116 -1.64 -7.15 -0.84
C LEU A 116 -1.87 -5.65 -1.08
N CYS A 117 -3.13 -5.23 -1.08
CA CYS A 117 -3.49 -3.84 -1.36
C CYS A 117 -3.03 -2.91 -0.21
N ARG A 118 -2.20 -1.93 -0.56
CA ARG A 118 -1.75 -0.83 0.31
C ARG A 118 -2.22 0.48 -0.32
N PHE A 119 -2.40 1.54 0.47
CA PHE A 119 -2.98 2.80 -0.04
C PHE A 119 -2.19 4.05 0.41
N ASP A 120 -2.07 5.00 -0.50
CA ASP A 120 -1.57 6.39 -0.37
C ASP A 120 -2.74 7.34 -0.04
N ILE A 121 -2.54 8.27 0.90
CA ILE A 121 -3.44 9.41 1.14
C ILE A 121 -2.82 10.72 0.70
N ARG A 122 -3.57 11.44 -0.16
CA ARG A 122 -3.30 12.81 -0.60
C ARG A 122 -4.27 13.78 0.08
N ARG A 123 -3.75 14.93 0.51
CA ARG A 123 -4.53 16.01 1.13
C ARG A 123 -4.71 17.18 0.18
#